data_AF-A0A925QKL5-F1
#
_entry.id   AF-A0A925QKL5-F1
#
_cell.length_a   1.000
_cell.length_b   1.000
_cell.length_c   1.000
_cell.angle_alpha   90.00
_cell.angle_beta   90.00
_cell.angle_gamma   90.00
#
_symmetry.space_group_name_H-M   'P 1'
#
loop_
_entity.id
_entity.type
_entity.pdbx_description
1 polymer ?
#
loop_
_entity_poly.entity_id
_entity_poly.type
_entity_poly.pdbx_seq_one_letter_code
_entity_poly.pdbx_strand_id
1 'polypeptide(L)'
;MAVKTLGIVMHGVTGRMGLNQHLVRSIVAIRNQGGVTLAGGDRVMPDPVLIGRNAEKIEALAREHGIARFGTNLDAALANKSDSVFFDAGTTQMRPALLAQALRAGKHVYCEKPIATSLNEAVEVCQLAQRSGLKHGAVQDKLFLPGLRKLDMLRRAGFFGRMLSVRIDFGYWVFEGDLQPIQRPSWNYRSEDGGGMILDMMCHWRYVL
;
A
#
# COMPACT_ATOMS: atom_id res chain seq x y z
N MET A 1 6.32 -30.12 -1.67
CA MET A 1 6.07 -28.66 -1.62
C MET A 1 4.65 -28.44 -1.17
N ALA A 2 4.45 -27.87 0.02
CA ALA A 2 3.12 -27.56 0.52
C ALA A 2 2.68 -26.16 0.07
N VAL A 3 1.38 -25.97 -0.14
CA VAL A 3 0.77 -24.66 -0.37
C VAL A 3 0.04 -24.25 0.90
N LYS A 4 0.44 -23.12 1.48
CA LYS A 4 -0.22 -22.53 2.65
C LYS A 4 -1.03 -21.33 2.20
N THR A 5 -2.26 -21.22 2.68
CA THR A 5 -3.10 -20.06 2.41
C THR A 5 -2.81 -18.94 3.40
N LEU A 6 -2.75 -17.70 2.92
CA LEU A 6 -2.61 -16.50 3.73
C LEU A 6 -3.84 -15.62 3.53
N GLY A 7 -4.72 -15.56 4.53
CA GLY A 7 -5.89 -14.70 4.51
C GLY A 7 -5.53 -13.22 4.67
N ILE A 8 -5.98 -12.38 3.73
CA ILE A 8 -5.66 -10.94 3.69
C ILE A 8 -6.95 -10.13 3.62
N VAL A 9 -7.21 -9.30 4.62
CA VAL A 9 -8.28 -8.30 4.59
C VAL A 9 -7.79 -7.08 3.80
N MET A 10 -8.34 -6.85 2.61
CA MET A 10 -7.93 -5.74 1.73
C MET A 10 -8.98 -4.61 1.75
N HIS A 11 -8.62 -3.47 2.31
CA HIS A 11 -9.44 -2.26 2.36
C HIS A 11 -8.95 -1.19 1.36
N GLY A 12 -9.88 -0.40 0.81
CA GLY A 12 -9.55 0.71 -0.11
C GLY A 12 -9.23 0.29 -1.55
N VAL A 13 -9.51 -0.95 -1.92
CA VAL A 13 -9.18 -1.51 -3.25
C VAL A 13 -10.00 -0.96 -4.41
N THR A 14 -11.10 -0.22 -4.15
CA THR A 14 -11.89 0.44 -5.20
C THR A 14 -11.24 1.72 -5.72
N GLY A 15 -10.23 2.26 -5.01
CA GLY A 15 -9.46 3.41 -5.46
C GLY A 15 -8.48 3.04 -6.58
N ARG A 16 -8.09 4.01 -7.42
CA ARG A 16 -7.19 3.77 -8.58
C ARG A 16 -5.92 3.01 -8.19
N MET A 17 -5.27 3.41 -7.10
CA MET A 17 -4.04 2.77 -6.60
C MET A 17 -4.30 1.39 -6.00
N GLY A 18 -5.29 1.29 -5.09
CA GLY A 18 -5.71 0.03 -4.48
C GLY A 18 -6.07 -1.04 -5.52
N LEU A 19 -6.80 -0.66 -6.57
CA LEU A 19 -7.17 -1.53 -7.67
C LEU A 19 -5.97 -1.94 -8.51
N ASN A 20 -5.32 -0.95 -9.13
CA ASN A 20 -4.39 -1.23 -10.21
C ASN A 20 -3.05 -1.75 -9.71
N GLN A 21 -2.55 -1.24 -8.58
CA GLN A 21 -1.22 -1.60 -8.09
C GLN A 21 -1.29 -2.78 -7.12
N HIS A 22 -2.19 -2.71 -6.15
CA HIS A 22 -2.20 -3.68 -5.05
C HIS A 22 -3.05 -4.90 -5.36
N LEU A 23 -4.26 -4.71 -5.91
CA LEU A 23 -5.11 -5.83 -6.25
C LEU A 23 -4.65 -6.54 -7.53
N VAL A 24 -4.76 -5.87 -8.68
CA VAL A 24 -4.57 -6.50 -10.01
C VAL A 24 -3.11 -6.87 -10.25
N ARG A 25 -2.20 -5.90 -10.16
CA ARG A 25 -0.78 -6.10 -10.52
C ARG A 25 0.06 -6.76 -9.43
N SER A 26 -0.48 -6.92 -8.21
CA SER A 26 0.23 -7.61 -7.12
C SER A 26 -0.51 -8.86 -6.65
N ILE A 27 -1.63 -8.75 -5.93
CA ILE A 27 -2.26 -9.93 -5.31
C ILE A 27 -2.82 -10.91 -6.34
N VAL A 28 -3.55 -10.44 -7.35
CA VAL A 28 -4.06 -11.28 -8.44
C VAL A 28 -2.91 -11.87 -9.25
N ALA A 29 -1.89 -11.07 -9.58
CA ALA A 29 -0.69 -11.55 -10.27
C ALA A 29 0.03 -12.66 -9.49
N ILE A 30 0.22 -12.50 -8.17
CA ILE A 30 0.82 -13.52 -7.29
C ILE A 30 -0.03 -14.79 -7.28
N ARG A 31 -1.35 -14.66 -7.18
CA ARG A 31 -2.27 -15.82 -7.23
C ARG A 31 -2.15 -16.57 -8.56
N ASN A 32 -2.11 -15.86 -9.68
CA ASN A 32 -1.94 -16.44 -11.02
C ASN A 32 -0.58 -17.13 -11.20
N GLN A 33 0.47 -16.68 -10.49
CA GLN A 33 1.79 -17.34 -10.45
C GLN A 33 1.84 -18.59 -9.56
N GLY A 34 0.72 -18.95 -8.90
CA GLY A 34 0.67 -20.05 -7.96
C GLY A 34 1.12 -19.69 -6.54
N GLY A 35 1.14 -18.40 -6.18
CA GLY A 35 1.57 -17.91 -4.87
C GLY A 35 3.07 -17.57 -4.79
N VAL A 36 3.49 -17.05 -3.64
CA VAL A 36 4.89 -16.67 -3.37
C VAL A 36 5.69 -17.90 -2.97
N THR A 37 6.74 -18.22 -3.72
CA THR A 37 7.68 -19.30 -3.37
C THR A 37 8.60 -18.86 -2.23
N LEU A 38 8.67 -19.68 -1.17
CA LEU A 38 9.57 -19.50 -0.04
C LEU A 38 10.92 -20.17 -0.32
N ALA A 39 11.95 -19.82 0.47
CA ALA A 39 13.30 -20.38 0.32
C ALA A 39 13.35 -21.92 0.38
N GLY A 40 12.45 -22.55 1.15
CA GLY A 40 12.34 -24.01 1.24
C GLY A 40 11.52 -24.67 0.13
N GLY A 41 11.03 -23.92 -0.86
CA GLY A 41 10.21 -24.43 -1.96
C GLY A 41 8.70 -24.51 -1.68
N ASP A 42 8.27 -24.36 -0.43
CA ASP A 42 6.85 -24.17 -0.08
C ASP A 42 6.30 -22.89 -0.71
N ARG A 43 4.97 -22.82 -0.90
CA ARG A 43 4.31 -21.66 -1.48
C ARG A 43 3.28 -21.06 -0.52
N VAL A 44 3.19 -19.74 -0.54
CA VAL A 44 2.14 -18.99 0.17
C VAL A 44 1.15 -18.44 -0.85
N MET A 45 -0.09 -18.92 -0.81
CA MET A 45 -1.18 -18.46 -1.66
C MET A 45 -1.98 -17.36 -0.95
N PRO A 46 -2.01 -16.12 -1.47
CA PRO A 46 -2.90 -15.09 -0.94
C PRO A 46 -4.37 -15.45 -1.17
N ASP A 47 -5.17 -15.41 -0.11
CA ASP A 47 -6.63 -15.47 -0.16
C ASP A 47 -7.19 -14.12 0.32
N PRO A 48 -7.45 -13.17 -0.59
CA PRO A 48 -7.94 -11.86 -0.20
C PRO A 48 -9.46 -11.87 0.08
N VAL A 49 -9.87 -11.15 1.12
CA VAL A 49 -11.24 -10.65 1.27
C VAL A 49 -11.28 -9.16 0.97
N LEU A 50 -12.09 -8.76 -0.01
CA LEU A 50 -12.21 -7.35 -0.40
C LEU A 50 -13.23 -6.64 0.48
N ILE A 51 -12.81 -5.59 1.18
CA ILE A 51 -13.68 -4.77 2.03
C ILE A 51 -13.80 -3.36 1.48
N GLY A 52 -15.04 -2.91 1.27
CA GLY A 52 -15.35 -1.57 0.77
C GLY A 52 -16.68 -1.05 1.29
N ARG A 53 -16.99 0.23 1.02
CA ARG A 53 -18.22 0.86 1.52
C ARG A 53 -19.46 0.60 0.66
N ASN A 54 -19.28 0.25 -0.61
CA ASN A 54 -20.36 0.02 -1.57
C ASN A 54 -20.35 -1.45 -1.99
N ALA A 55 -21.42 -2.17 -1.63
CA ALA A 55 -21.55 -3.61 -1.85
C ALA A 55 -21.50 -3.98 -3.33
N GLU A 56 -22.22 -3.25 -4.19
CA GLU A 56 -22.26 -3.53 -5.63
C GLU A 56 -20.88 -3.36 -6.28
N LYS A 57 -20.17 -2.28 -5.93
CA LYS A 57 -18.82 -2.02 -6.47
C LYS A 57 -17.82 -3.07 -6.01
N ILE A 58 -17.88 -3.51 -4.74
CA ILE A 58 -16.94 -4.50 -4.22
C ILE A 58 -17.22 -5.89 -4.78
N GLU A 59 -18.50 -6.25 -4.95
CA GLU A 59 -18.92 -7.49 -5.57
C GLU A 59 -18.52 -7.55 -7.04
N ALA A 60 -18.80 -6.50 -7.82
CA ALA A 60 -18.40 -6.41 -9.22
C ALA A 60 -16.89 -6.58 -9.36
N LEU A 61 -16.11 -5.87 -8.54
CA LEU A 61 -14.65 -5.96 -8.53
C LEU A 61 -14.15 -7.37 -8.16
N ALA A 62 -14.78 -8.00 -7.18
CA ALA A 62 -14.43 -9.35 -6.75
C ALA A 62 -14.70 -10.37 -7.87
N ARG A 63 -15.86 -10.27 -8.54
CA ARG A 63 -16.22 -11.13 -9.68
C ARG A 63 -15.26 -10.94 -10.85
N GLU A 64 -14.94 -9.70 -11.21
CA GLU A 64 -14.04 -9.36 -12.32
C GLU A 64 -12.65 -10.02 -12.16
N HIS A 65 -12.17 -10.16 -10.93
CA HIS A 65 -10.82 -10.68 -10.64
C HIS A 65 -10.80 -12.06 -9.96
N GLY A 66 -11.92 -12.79 -9.99
CA GLY A 66 -11.99 -14.16 -9.45
C GLY A 66 -11.71 -14.23 -7.94
N ILE A 67 -12.25 -13.30 -7.16
CA ILE A 67 -12.11 -13.23 -5.71
C ILE A 67 -13.41 -13.66 -5.06
N ALA A 68 -13.37 -14.77 -4.31
CA ALA A 68 -14.57 -15.37 -3.73
C ALA A 68 -15.11 -14.60 -2.52
N ARG A 69 -14.24 -13.91 -1.78
CA ARG A 69 -14.58 -13.26 -0.50
C ARG A 69 -14.62 -11.75 -0.68
N PHE A 70 -15.76 -11.15 -0.36
CA PHE A 70 -15.94 -9.69 -0.35
C PHE A 70 -17.04 -9.31 0.64
N GLY A 71 -17.08 -8.03 1.02
CA GLY A 71 -18.13 -7.51 1.90
C GLY A 71 -17.93 -6.05 2.27
N THR A 72 -18.77 -5.59 3.18
CA THR A 72 -18.77 -4.19 3.64
C THR A 72 -18.50 -4.04 5.13
N ASN A 73 -18.50 -5.14 5.88
CA ASN A 73 -18.29 -5.13 7.32
C ASN A 73 -16.80 -5.36 7.65
N LEU A 74 -16.08 -4.26 7.87
CA LEU A 74 -14.66 -4.31 8.24
C LEU A 74 -14.43 -4.95 9.61
N ASP A 75 -15.27 -4.65 10.60
CA ASP A 75 -15.10 -5.14 11.96
C ASP A 75 -15.19 -6.67 12.02
N ALA A 76 -16.16 -7.24 11.30
CA ALA A 76 -16.30 -8.69 11.16
C ALA A 76 -15.08 -9.32 10.45
N ALA A 77 -14.57 -8.68 9.41
CA ALA A 77 -13.38 -9.14 8.70
C ALA A 77 -12.13 -9.11 9.60
N LEU A 78 -11.97 -8.06 10.41
CA LEU A 78 -10.87 -7.97 11.39
C LEU A 78 -11.04 -8.97 12.55
N ALA A 79 -12.27 -9.30 12.95
CA ALA A 79 -12.53 -10.30 13.98
C ALA A 79 -12.18 -11.73 13.53
N ASN A 80 -12.27 -12.04 12.22
CA ASN A 80 -11.98 -13.37 11.68
C ASN A 80 -10.52 -13.79 11.91
N LYS A 81 -10.27 -14.78 12.76
CA LYS A 81 -8.91 -15.23 13.11
C LYS A 81 -8.18 -15.97 11.98
N SER A 82 -8.89 -16.44 10.96
CA SER A 82 -8.29 -17.10 9.79
C SER A 82 -7.56 -16.12 8.86
N ASP A 83 -7.95 -14.83 8.86
CA ASP A 83 -7.26 -13.79 8.12
C ASP A 83 -6.20 -13.15 9.01
N SER A 84 -4.92 -13.24 8.63
CA SER A 84 -3.80 -12.80 9.49
C SER A 84 -3.20 -11.46 9.08
N VAL A 85 -3.53 -10.97 7.89
CA VAL A 85 -2.99 -9.71 7.35
C VAL A 85 -4.11 -8.72 7.07
N PHE A 86 -3.90 -7.46 7.41
CA PHE A 86 -4.72 -6.34 6.99
C PHE A 86 -3.92 -5.43 6.05
N PHE A 87 -4.52 -5.09 4.91
CA PHE A 87 -3.99 -4.16 3.95
C PHE A 87 -4.91 -2.95 3.78
N ASP A 88 -4.36 -1.73 3.87
CA ASP A 88 -5.10 -0.49 3.61
C ASP A 88 -4.53 0.32 2.43
N ALA A 89 -5.40 0.63 1.47
CA ALA A 89 -5.19 1.62 0.41
C ALA A 89 -6.29 2.70 0.39
N GLY A 90 -6.98 2.91 1.52
CA GLY A 90 -8.04 3.90 1.67
C GLY A 90 -7.52 5.35 1.74
N THR A 91 -8.34 6.25 2.26
CA THR A 91 -7.91 7.64 2.48
C THR A 91 -6.93 7.71 3.65
N THR A 92 -5.89 8.53 3.51
CA THR A 92 -4.84 8.70 4.51
C THR A 92 -5.38 9.13 5.87
N GLN A 93 -6.41 9.99 5.91
CA GLN A 93 -7.00 10.49 7.16
C GLN A 93 -7.53 9.36 8.07
N MET A 94 -8.09 8.29 7.49
CA MET A 94 -8.64 7.17 8.28
C MET A 94 -7.58 6.12 8.63
N ARG A 95 -6.47 6.08 7.88
CA ARG A 95 -5.47 5.01 7.94
C ARG A 95 -4.90 4.76 9.34
N PRO A 96 -4.51 5.77 10.15
CA PRO A 96 -3.96 5.52 11.48
C PRO A 96 -4.90 4.71 12.38
N ALA A 97 -6.18 5.09 12.40
CA ALA A 97 -7.20 4.41 13.18
C ALA A 97 -7.43 2.98 12.70
N LEU A 98 -7.51 2.77 11.39
CA LEU A 98 -7.68 1.43 10.78
C LEU A 98 -6.49 0.51 11.08
N LEU A 99 -5.26 1.03 10.98
CA LEU A 99 -4.05 0.28 11.32
C LEU A 99 -4.02 -0.08 12.81
N ALA A 100 -4.35 0.86 13.69
CA ALA A 100 -4.43 0.60 15.13
C ALA A 100 -5.49 -0.46 15.46
N GLN A 101 -6.65 -0.40 14.80
CA GLN A 101 -7.71 -1.40 14.95
C GLN A 101 -7.24 -2.80 14.50
N ALA A 102 -6.60 -2.90 13.33
CA ALA A 102 -6.09 -4.16 12.81
C ALA A 102 -4.99 -4.76 13.70
N LEU A 103 -4.06 -3.92 14.20
CA LEU A 103 -3.01 -4.35 15.14
C LEU A 103 -3.62 -4.90 16.43
N ARG A 104 -4.60 -4.20 17.02
CA ARG A 104 -5.33 -4.67 18.22
C ARG A 104 -6.09 -5.97 17.97
N ALA A 105 -6.57 -6.20 16.75
CA ALA A 105 -7.22 -7.46 16.36
C ALA A 105 -6.23 -8.63 16.16
N GLY A 106 -4.91 -8.36 16.22
CA GLY A 106 -3.85 -9.35 16.04
C GLY A 106 -3.44 -9.55 14.58
N LYS A 107 -3.68 -8.57 13.70
CA LYS A 107 -3.29 -8.65 12.28
C LYS A 107 -1.89 -8.09 12.06
N HIS A 108 -1.12 -8.76 11.21
CA HIS A 108 -0.01 -8.09 10.52
C HIS A 108 -0.57 -6.98 9.62
N VAL A 109 0.14 -5.87 9.47
CA VAL A 109 -0.36 -4.71 8.72
C VAL A 109 0.55 -4.34 7.56
N TYR A 110 -0.06 -4.01 6.42
CA TYR A 110 0.63 -3.39 5.30
C TYR A 110 -0.24 -2.24 4.76
N CYS A 111 0.33 -1.12 4.32
CA CYS A 111 -0.49 -0.01 3.85
C CYS A 111 0.17 0.88 2.81
N GLU A 112 -0.67 1.64 2.11
CA GLU A 112 -0.26 2.78 1.32
C GLU A 112 0.35 3.90 2.17
N LYS A 113 1.08 4.78 1.47
CA LYS A 113 1.69 5.98 2.03
C LYS A 113 0.77 7.21 1.89
N PRO A 114 0.96 8.24 2.72
CA PRO A 114 1.69 8.21 3.99
C PRO A 114 0.88 7.45 5.04
N ILE A 115 1.51 6.98 6.12
CA ILE A 115 0.81 6.17 7.14
C ILE A 115 -0.18 6.97 8.00
N ALA A 116 0.00 8.29 8.07
CA ALA A 116 -0.85 9.25 8.78
C ALA A 116 -0.78 10.63 8.12
N THR A 117 -1.65 11.56 8.53
CA THR A 117 -1.61 12.97 8.13
C THR A 117 -0.72 13.83 9.01
N SER A 118 -0.31 13.33 10.18
CA SER A 118 0.60 14.01 11.11
C SER A 118 1.74 13.11 11.58
N LEU A 119 2.87 13.71 11.98
CA LEU A 119 4.00 12.97 12.53
C LEU A 119 3.65 12.26 13.84
N ASN A 120 2.89 12.91 14.73
CA ASN A 120 2.55 12.35 16.03
C ASN A 120 1.72 11.07 15.87
N GLU A 121 0.66 11.09 15.05
CA GLU A 121 -0.14 9.88 14.78
C GLU A 121 0.69 8.78 14.08
N ALA A 122 1.56 9.16 13.15
CA ALA A 122 2.45 8.21 12.48
C ALA A 122 3.37 7.50 13.50
N VAL A 123 3.94 8.25 14.45
CA VAL A 123 4.79 7.72 15.53
C VAL A 123 3.97 6.84 16.47
N GLU A 124 2.78 7.27 16.88
CA GLU A 124 1.91 6.49 17.77
C GLU A 124 1.54 5.12 17.18
N VAL A 125 1.13 5.09 15.91
CA VAL A 125 0.80 3.84 15.22
C VAL A 125 2.05 2.96 15.03
N CYS A 126 3.20 3.56 14.72
CA CYS A 126 4.46 2.83 14.62
C CYS A 126 4.85 2.19 15.96
N GLN A 127 4.77 2.94 17.06
CA GLN A 127 5.04 2.41 18.40
C GLN A 127 4.04 1.31 18.80
N LEU A 128 2.76 1.47 18.47
CA LEU A 128 1.76 0.42 18.68
C LEU A 128 2.12 -0.85 17.90
N ALA A 129 2.50 -0.71 16.63
CA ALA A 129 2.89 -1.82 15.79
C ALA A 129 4.13 -2.55 16.37
N GLN A 130 5.14 -1.79 16.81
CA GLN A 130 6.33 -2.34 17.46
C GLN A 130 6.00 -3.10 18.75
N ARG A 131 5.19 -2.50 19.64
CA ARG A 131 4.77 -3.14 20.91
C ARG A 131 3.93 -4.40 20.70
N SER A 132 3.20 -4.48 19.58
CA SER A 132 2.36 -5.64 19.28
C SER A 132 3.14 -6.91 18.91
N GLY A 133 4.42 -6.77 18.50
CA GLY A 133 5.22 -7.88 17.96
C GLY A 133 4.80 -8.38 16.56
N LEU A 134 3.74 -7.79 15.99
CA LEU A 134 3.23 -8.13 14.66
C LEU A 134 4.14 -7.54 13.57
N LYS A 135 4.18 -8.20 12.41
CA LYS A 135 4.85 -7.66 11.23
C LYS A 135 4.06 -6.48 10.68
N HIS A 136 4.78 -5.43 10.30
CA HIS A 136 4.21 -4.19 9.81
C HIS A 136 5.07 -3.61 8.67
N GLY A 137 4.43 -3.01 7.66
CA GLY A 137 5.13 -2.35 6.56
C GLY A 137 4.30 -1.30 5.85
N ALA A 138 4.95 -0.42 5.11
CA ALA A 138 4.32 0.57 4.25
C ALA A 138 4.97 0.54 2.86
N VAL A 139 4.21 0.90 1.84
CA VAL A 139 4.67 0.92 0.45
C VAL A 139 5.83 1.91 0.26
N GLN A 140 6.90 1.46 -0.40
CA GLN A 140 8.07 2.28 -0.80
C GLN A 140 8.38 2.09 -2.28
N ASP A 141 7.38 2.34 -3.13
CA ASP A 141 7.37 2.04 -4.56
C ASP A 141 8.60 2.60 -5.31
N LYS A 142 9.01 3.84 -5.02
CA LYS A 142 10.14 4.49 -5.72
C LYS A 142 11.44 3.68 -5.64
N LEU A 143 11.71 2.97 -4.54
CA LEU A 143 12.94 2.16 -4.43
C LEU A 143 13.00 1.04 -5.46
N PHE A 144 11.86 0.58 -5.95
CA PHE A 144 11.75 -0.51 -6.92
C PHE A 144 11.74 -0.03 -8.37
N LEU A 145 11.85 1.28 -8.61
CA LEU A 145 12.05 1.80 -9.96
C LEU A 145 13.37 1.26 -10.52
N PRO A 146 13.41 0.69 -11.74
CA PRO A 146 14.63 0.15 -12.33
C PRO A 146 15.80 1.14 -12.35
N GLY A 147 15.52 2.43 -12.56
CA GLY A 147 16.53 3.49 -12.48
C GLY A 147 17.19 3.61 -11.11
N LEU A 148 16.40 3.63 -10.02
CA LEU A 148 16.92 3.70 -8.66
C LEU A 148 17.58 2.39 -8.20
N ARG A 149 17.13 1.24 -8.71
CA ARG A 149 17.82 -0.05 -8.52
C ARG A 149 19.20 -0.06 -9.18
N LYS A 150 19.34 0.49 -10.38
CA LYS A 150 20.64 0.65 -11.06
C LYS A 150 21.53 1.66 -10.33
N LEU A 151 20.97 2.73 -9.78
CA LEU A 151 21.72 3.68 -8.96
C LEU A 151 22.28 3.00 -7.68
N ASP A 152 21.47 2.19 -6.98
CA ASP A 152 21.94 1.42 -5.82
C ASP A 152 23.01 0.39 -6.21
N MET A 153 22.87 -0.26 -7.37
CA MET A 153 23.90 -1.17 -7.91
C MET A 153 25.24 -0.44 -8.12
N LEU A 154 25.25 0.73 -8.77
CA LEU A 154 26.46 1.53 -8.98
C LEU A 154 27.09 1.99 -7.66
N ARG A 155 26.25 2.42 -6.71
CA ARG A 155 26.69 2.80 -5.35
C ARG A 155 27.39 1.64 -4.66
N ARG A 156 26.81 0.43 -4.67
CA ARG A 156 27.39 -0.78 -4.06
C ARG A 156 28.67 -1.25 -4.75
N ALA A 157 28.78 -1.04 -6.07
CA ALA A 157 29.98 -1.34 -6.84
C ALA A 157 31.13 -0.35 -6.60
N GLY A 158 30.93 0.69 -5.79
CA GLY A 158 31.95 1.72 -5.53
C GLY A 158 32.18 2.68 -6.69
N PHE A 159 31.31 2.68 -7.71
CA PHE A 159 31.46 3.49 -8.93
C PHE A 159 31.68 4.99 -8.65
N PHE A 160 30.98 5.52 -7.64
CA PHE A 160 31.07 6.93 -7.28
C PHE A 160 32.24 7.28 -6.35
N GLY A 161 32.97 6.28 -5.82
CA GLY A 161 33.86 6.47 -4.67
C GLY A 161 33.08 7.11 -3.52
N ARG A 162 33.40 8.37 -3.22
CA ARG A 162 32.64 9.20 -2.28
C ARG A 162 31.58 10.01 -3.04
N MET A 163 30.30 9.71 -2.82
CA MET A 163 29.20 10.55 -3.30
C MET A 163 29.30 11.96 -2.69
N LEU A 164 29.12 12.99 -3.53
CA LEU A 164 29.24 14.40 -3.11
C LEU A 164 27.91 15.14 -3.08
N SER A 165 27.06 14.91 -4.09
CA SER A 165 25.78 15.62 -4.24
C SER A 165 24.76 14.79 -5.01
N VAL A 166 23.48 14.99 -4.68
CA VAL A 166 22.34 14.42 -5.41
C VAL A 166 21.42 15.57 -5.83
N ARG A 167 20.97 15.56 -7.09
CA ARG A 167 19.93 16.46 -7.60
C ARG A 167 18.70 15.63 -7.96
N ILE A 168 17.53 16.06 -7.49
CA ILE A 168 16.25 15.40 -7.76
C ILE A 168 15.33 16.42 -8.44
N ASP A 169 15.04 16.18 -9.72
CA ASP A 169 14.06 16.93 -10.49
C ASP A 169 12.83 16.04 -10.68
N PHE A 170 11.68 16.47 -10.14
CA PHE A 170 10.45 15.69 -10.16
C PHE A 170 9.25 16.57 -10.49
N GLY A 171 8.46 16.10 -11.45
CA GLY A 171 7.18 16.70 -11.80
C GLY A 171 6.92 16.67 -13.29
N TYR A 172 5.71 17.09 -13.64
CA TYR A 172 5.25 17.38 -14.99
C TYR A 172 4.10 18.38 -14.87
N TRP A 173 3.70 19.02 -15.97
CA TRP A 173 2.57 19.94 -15.95
C TRP A 173 1.26 19.18 -15.74
N VAL A 174 0.58 19.44 -14.63
CA VAL A 174 -0.78 18.93 -14.42
C VAL A 174 -1.74 20.00 -14.92
N PHE A 175 -2.57 19.65 -15.90
CA PHE A 175 -3.51 20.58 -16.51
C PHE A 175 -4.54 21.08 -15.50
N GLU A 176 -4.90 22.34 -15.66
CA GLU A 176 -5.80 23.07 -14.77
C GLU A 176 -7.25 22.57 -14.85
N GLY A 177 -7.65 22.00 -16.00
CA GLY A 177 -8.98 21.44 -16.22
C GLY A 177 -9.83 22.20 -17.24
N ASP A 178 -9.46 23.43 -17.60
CA ASP A 178 -10.29 24.29 -18.47
C ASP A 178 -10.36 23.79 -19.91
N LEU A 179 -9.20 23.48 -20.49
CA LEU A 179 -9.08 23.04 -21.89
C LEU A 179 -8.74 21.55 -22.01
N GLN A 180 -8.14 20.96 -20.97
CA GLN A 180 -7.68 19.59 -20.96
C GLN A 180 -8.00 18.94 -19.62
N PRO A 181 -8.38 17.64 -19.61
CA PRO A 181 -8.73 16.95 -18.39
C PRO A 181 -7.53 16.85 -17.44
N ILE A 182 -7.79 17.14 -16.16
CA ILE A 182 -6.77 17.03 -15.11
C ILE A 182 -6.30 15.58 -14.94
N GLN A 183 -4.98 15.36 -14.92
CA GLN A 183 -4.41 14.01 -14.80
C GLN A 183 -4.46 13.46 -13.37
N ARG A 184 -4.57 14.35 -12.36
CA ARG A 184 -4.57 14.01 -10.93
C ARG A 184 -5.90 14.40 -10.27
N PRO A 185 -6.38 13.66 -9.27
CA PRO A 185 -7.59 14.04 -8.53
C PRO A 185 -7.45 15.42 -7.88
N SER A 186 -8.51 16.23 -7.96
CA SER A 186 -8.51 17.64 -7.54
C SER A 186 -8.23 17.85 -6.05
N TRP A 187 -8.48 16.85 -5.18
CA TRP A 187 -8.16 16.93 -3.76
C TRP A 187 -6.65 17.13 -3.49
N ASN A 188 -5.77 16.75 -4.43
CA ASN A 188 -4.32 16.99 -4.29
C ASN A 188 -3.97 18.49 -4.28
N TYR A 189 -4.89 19.34 -4.71
CA TYR A 189 -4.73 20.79 -4.85
C TYR A 189 -5.56 21.58 -3.83
N ARG A 190 -6.18 20.91 -2.85
CA ARG A 190 -6.99 21.51 -1.78
C ARG A 190 -6.39 21.15 -0.43
N SER A 191 -5.91 22.15 0.31
CA SER A 191 -5.26 21.94 1.62
C SER A 191 -6.19 21.30 2.66
N GLU A 192 -7.46 21.69 2.64
CA GLU A 192 -8.53 21.22 3.52
C GLU A 192 -8.85 19.73 3.33
N ASP A 193 -8.56 19.19 2.13
CA ASP A 193 -8.69 17.76 1.83
C ASP A 193 -7.39 16.96 2.07
N GLY A 194 -6.35 17.62 2.61
CA GLY A 194 -5.02 17.02 2.81
C GLY A 194 -4.17 16.98 1.53
N GLY A 195 -4.46 17.82 0.55
CA GLY A 195 -3.65 18.01 -0.64
C GLY A 195 -2.34 18.76 -0.37
N GLY A 196 -1.33 18.53 -1.21
CA GLY A 196 -0.06 19.23 -1.15
C GLY A 196 1.12 18.39 -1.65
N MET A 197 1.92 18.97 -2.56
CA MET A 197 3.07 18.28 -3.16
C MET A 197 4.15 17.90 -2.13
N ILE A 198 4.35 18.73 -1.10
CA ILE A 198 5.33 18.45 -0.04
C ILE A 198 4.94 17.20 0.73
N LEU A 199 3.69 17.12 1.21
CA LEU A 199 3.18 15.95 1.94
C LEU A 199 3.24 14.67 1.07
N ASP A 200 2.83 14.80 -0.19
CA ASP A 200 2.80 13.68 -1.13
C ASP A 200 4.21 13.16 -1.47
N MET A 201 5.15 14.05 -1.77
CA MET A 201 6.46 13.66 -2.31
C MET A 201 7.58 13.56 -1.27
N MET A 202 7.58 14.35 -0.20
CA MET A 202 8.65 14.24 0.81
C MET A 202 8.62 12.90 1.55
N CYS A 203 7.44 12.26 1.67
CA CYS A 203 7.38 10.90 2.20
C CYS A 203 8.09 9.88 1.30
N HIS A 204 8.13 10.12 -0.02
CA HIS A 204 8.93 9.33 -0.95
C HIS A 204 10.42 9.63 -0.84
N TRP A 205 10.79 10.92 -0.82
CA TRP A 205 12.20 11.33 -0.77
C TRP A 205 12.89 10.91 0.51
N ARG A 206 12.17 10.81 1.61
CA ARG A 206 12.71 10.33 2.89
C ARG A 206 13.33 8.93 2.81
N TYR A 207 12.81 8.03 1.99
CA TYR A 207 13.38 6.68 1.87
C TYR A 207 14.26 6.51 0.62
N VAL A 208 14.20 7.44 -0.34
CA VAL A 208 15.08 7.45 -1.52
C VAL A 208 16.47 7.97 -1.16
N LEU A 209 16.53 8.99 -0.29
CA LEU A 209 17.75 9.56 0.28
C LEU A 209 18.26 8.71 1.45
#